data_AF-A0A2R6E4E9-F1
#
_entry.id   AF-A0A2R6E4E9-F1
#
_cell.length_a   1.000
_cell.length_b   1.000
_cell.length_c   1.000
_cell.angle_alpha   90.00
_cell.angle_beta   90.00
_cell.angle_gamma   90.00
#
_symmetry.space_group_name_H-M   'P 1'
#
loop_
_entity.id
_entity.type
_entity.pdbx_description
1 polymer ?
#
loop_
_entity_poly.entity_id
_entity_poly.type
_entity_poly.pdbx_seq_one_letter_code
_entity_poly.pdbx_strand_id
1 'polypeptide(L)'
;MSTDTDGSGDDEGSTKIDVRVPTHLIEQIDEKYAERGYTSRSEAIRDALRAWVDPPVRLSEEFLEDLAVSREQRERGETRSLDEVAEKYGVDLDEA
;
A
#
# COMPACT_ATOMS: atom_id res chain seq x y z
N MET A 1 2.43 4.23 -26.58
CA MET A 1 3.39 3.35 -27.29
C MET A 1 3.52 2.08 -26.48
N SER A 2 3.17 0.93 -27.05
CA SER A 2 3.42 -0.38 -26.41
C SER A 2 4.85 -0.79 -26.75
N THR A 3 5.73 -0.80 -25.76
CA THR A 3 7.00 -1.52 -25.89
C THR A 3 6.75 -2.93 -25.37
N ASP A 4 6.26 -3.79 -26.26
CA ASP A 4 6.46 -5.23 -26.15
C ASP A 4 7.98 -5.45 -26.18
N THR A 5 8.54 -5.87 -25.05
CA THR A 5 9.93 -6.31 -24.97
C THR A 5 10.01 -7.72 -25.57
N ASP A 6 9.82 -7.83 -26.88
CA ASP A 6 10.23 -9.02 -27.64
C ASP A 6 11.72 -8.87 -27.97
N GLY A 7 12.56 -9.39 -27.09
CA GLY A 7 14.00 -9.37 -27.24
C GLY A 7 14.60 -10.66 -26.70
N SER A 8 14.95 -11.57 -27.61
CA SER A 8 15.71 -12.79 -27.38
C SER A 8 16.90 -12.56 -26.44
N GLY A 9 16.85 -13.18 -25.28
CA GLY A 9 17.93 -13.25 -24.32
C GLY A 9 17.37 -13.90 -23.07
N ASP A 10 17.99 -15.00 -22.66
CA ASP A 10 17.80 -15.60 -21.35
C ASP A 10 18.08 -14.51 -20.29
N ASP A 11 17.03 -13.84 -19.82
CA ASP A 11 17.09 -12.89 -18.71
C ASP A 11 16.93 -13.76 -17.45
N GLU A 12 18.03 -14.37 -17.00
CA GLU A 12 18.12 -15.44 -15.97
C GLU A 12 17.48 -15.11 -14.60
N GLY A 13 16.71 -14.02 -14.48
CA GLY A 13 16.01 -13.62 -13.25
C GLY A 13 14.60 -13.05 -13.42
N SER A 14 14.02 -13.00 -14.63
CA SER A 14 12.66 -12.43 -14.81
C SER A 14 11.69 -13.38 -15.53
N THR A 15 10.51 -13.58 -14.94
CA THR A 15 9.43 -14.42 -15.50
C THR A 15 8.26 -13.53 -15.91
N LYS A 16 7.73 -13.76 -17.13
CA LYS A 16 6.53 -13.06 -17.62
C LYS A 16 5.28 -13.60 -16.92
N ILE A 17 4.43 -12.69 -16.45
CA ILE A 17 3.15 -13.02 -15.80
C ILE A 17 2.05 -12.25 -16.53
N ASP A 18 1.03 -12.96 -16.99
CA ASP A 18 -0.17 -12.37 -17.60
C ASP A 18 -1.30 -12.29 -16.54
N VAL A 19 -1.74 -11.08 -16.21
CA VAL A 19 -2.75 -10.83 -15.16
C VAL A 19 -3.91 -10.03 -15.73
N ARG A 20 -5.14 -10.42 -15.40
CA ARG A 20 -6.35 -9.66 -15.73
C ARG A 20 -6.59 -8.60 -14.65
N VAL A 21 -6.56 -7.34 -15.05
CA VAL A 21 -6.80 -6.19 -14.17
C VAL A 21 -7.93 -5.30 -14.72
N PRO A 22 -8.64 -4.55 -13.86
CA PRO A 22 -9.64 -3.59 -14.32
C PRO A 22 -9.03 -2.50 -15.20
N THR A 23 -9.73 -2.09 -16.27
CA THR A 23 -9.23 -1.08 -17.22
C THR A 23 -8.89 0.25 -16.54
N HIS A 24 -9.76 0.70 -15.63
CA HIS A 24 -9.55 1.94 -14.87
C HIS A 24 -8.27 1.92 -14.01
N LEU A 25 -7.81 0.74 -13.61
CA LEU A 25 -6.59 0.60 -12.83
C LEU A 25 -5.36 0.77 -13.72
N ILE A 26 -5.39 0.24 -14.95
CA ILE A 26 -4.30 0.45 -15.92
C ILE A 26 -4.17 1.92 -16.29
N GLU A 27 -5.29 2.61 -16.51
CA GLU A 27 -5.29 4.05 -16.83
C GLU A 27 -4.65 4.88 -15.71
N GLN A 28 -4.98 4.58 -14.45
CA GLN A 28 -4.36 5.23 -13.30
C GLN A 28 -2.87 4.90 -13.17
N ILE A 29 -2.47 3.66 -13.46
CA ILE A 29 -1.05 3.28 -13.46
C ILE A 29 -0.32 4.06 -14.56
N ASP A 30 -0.88 4.16 -15.75
CA ASP A 30 -0.32 4.89 -16.90
C ASP A 30 -0.14 6.38 -16.61
N GLU A 31 -1.06 7.00 -15.86
CA GLU A 31 -0.91 8.39 -15.40
C GLU A 31 0.20 8.52 -14.34
N LYS A 32 0.26 7.58 -13.38
CA LYS A 32 1.08 7.74 -12.18
C LYS A 32 2.51 7.22 -12.32
N TYR A 33 2.80 6.26 -13.19
CA TYR A 33 4.13 5.63 -13.21
C TYR A 33 5.23 6.63 -13.63
N ALA A 34 4.96 7.46 -14.63
CA ALA A 34 5.89 8.47 -15.10
C ALA A 34 6.07 9.60 -14.06
N GLU A 35 4.97 10.03 -13.41
CA GLU A 35 5.02 10.99 -12.30
C GLU A 35 5.89 10.50 -11.13
N ARG A 36 5.88 9.18 -10.90
CA ARG A 36 6.69 8.52 -9.86
C ARG A 36 8.12 8.19 -10.31
N GLY A 37 8.51 8.54 -11.53
CA GLY A 37 9.86 8.38 -12.04
C GLY A 37 10.21 6.97 -12.54
N TYR A 38 9.24 6.09 -12.70
CA TYR A 38 9.48 4.76 -13.29
C TYR A 38 9.70 4.88 -14.80
N THR A 39 10.61 4.05 -15.32
CA THR A 39 10.94 4.00 -16.75
C THR A 39 9.89 3.26 -17.57
N SER A 40 9.13 2.37 -16.95
CA SER A 40 8.08 1.59 -17.58
C SER A 40 6.99 1.19 -16.59
N ARG A 41 5.79 0.88 -17.13
CA ARG A 41 4.72 0.24 -16.36
C ARG A 41 5.18 -1.03 -15.64
N SER A 42 5.93 -1.88 -16.34
CA SER A 42 6.41 -3.16 -15.79
C SER A 42 7.32 -2.96 -14.57
N GLU A 43 8.08 -1.87 -14.54
CA GLU A 43 8.90 -1.49 -13.38
C GLU A 43 8.03 -1.09 -12.18
N ALA A 44 7.03 -0.22 -12.40
CA ALA A 44 6.09 0.17 -11.35
C ALA A 44 5.30 -1.02 -10.79
N ILE A 45 4.87 -1.93 -11.65
CA ILE A 45 4.17 -3.17 -11.23
C ILE A 45 5.13 -4.08 -10.45
N ARG A 46 6.36 -4.26 -10.92
CA ARG A 46 7.35 -5.09 -10.21
C ARG A 46 7.69 -4.53 -8.83
N ASP A 47 7.77 -3.21 -8.70
CA ASP A 47 7.99 -2.56 -7.41
C ASP A 47 6.80 -2.73 -6.46
N ALA A 48 5.57 -2.57 -6.96
CA ALA A 48 4.37 -2.87 -6.18
C ALA A 48 4.31 -4.34 -5.72
N LEU A 49 4.69 -5.29 -6.59
CA LEU A 49 4.81 -6.70 -6.22
C LEU A 49 5.89 -6.94 -5.15
N ARG A 50 7.02 -6.22 -5.23
CA ARG A 50 8.07 -6.29 -4.20
C ARG A 50 7.57 -5.74 -2.86
N ALA A 51 6.89 -4.60 -2.87
CA ALA A 51 6.27 -4.02 -1.67
C ALA A 51 5.18 -4.91 -1.07
N TRP A 52 4.50 -5.73 -1.88
CA TRP A 52 3.55 -6.73 -1.37
C TRP A 52 4.25 -7.88 -0.62
N VAL A 53 5.43 -8.31 -1.09
CA VAL A 53 6.22 -9.39 -0.45
C VAL A 53 7.00 -8.88 0.75
N ASP A 54 7.59 -7.68 0.64
CA ASP A 54 8.37 -7.02 1.67
C ASP A 54 7.92 -5.57 1.80
N PRO A 55 6.90 -5.29 2.63
CA PRO A 55 6.36 -3.95 2.74
C PRO A 55 7.40 -3.00 3.34
N PRO A 56 7.56 -1.78 2.78
CA PRO A 56 8.56 -0.82 3.23
C PRO A 56 8.33 -0.37 4.69
N VAL A 57 7.10 -0.57 5.19
CA VAL A 57 6.76 -0.47 6.61
C VAL A 57 6.16 -1.80 7.04
N ARG A 58 6.89 -2.55 7.86
CA ARG A 58 6.35 -3.72 8.56
C ARG A 58 5.78 -3.24 9.89
N LEU A 59 4.49 -3.43 10.10
CA LEU A 59 3.92 -3.34 11.44
C LEU A 59 4.49 -4.51 12.26
N SER A 60 4.87 -4.27 13.52
CA SER A 60 5.26 -5.36 14.41
C SER A 60 4.07 -6.30 14.61
N GLU A 61 4.34 -7.56 14.95
CA GLU A 61 3.28 -8.52 15.26
C GLU A 61 2.41 -8.03 16.43
N GLU A 62 3.04 -7.41 17.43
CA GLU A 62 2.37 -6.72 18.54
C GLU A 62 1.39 -5.64 18.04
N PHE A 63 1.81 -4.79 17.10
CA PHE A 63 0.93 -3.73 16.60
C PHE A 63 -0.23 -4.27 15.75
N LEU A 64 -0.03 -5.37 15.03
CA LEU A 64 -1.12 -6.05 14.31
C LEU A 64 -2.13 -6.65 15.29
N GLU A 65 -1.67 -7.23 16.39
CA GLU A 65 -2.51 -7.74 17.47
C GLU A 65 -3.31 -6.61 18.12
N ASP A 66 -2.65 -5.48 18.45
CA ASP A 66 -3.31 -4.28 18.98
C ASP A 66 -4.40 -3.75 18.04
N LEU A 67 -4.14 -3.72 16.73
CA LEU A 67 -5.15 -3.33 15.73
C LEU A 67 -6.34 -4.30 15.68
N ALA A 68 -6.10 -5.60 15.83
CA ALA A 68 -7.17 -6.60 15.88
C ALA A 68 -8.03 -6.41 17.14
N VAL A 69 -7.39 -6.23 18.31
CA VAL A 69 -8.07 -5.95 19.58
C VAL A 69 -8.88 -4.65 19.50
N SER A 70 -8.30 -3.58 18.93
CA SER A 70 -8.99 -2.30 18.77
C SER A 70 -10.24 -2.41 17.89
N ARG A 71 -10.20 -3.21 16.82
CA ARG A 71 -11.38 -3.46 15.97
C ARG A 71 -12.49 -4.16 16.74
N GLU A 72 -12.16 -5.17 17.54
CA GLU A 72 -13.11 -5.90 18.38
C GLU A 72 -13.72 -4.98 19.45
N GLN A 73 -12.91 -4.15 20.11
CA GLN A 73 -13.37 -3.15 21.08
C GLN A 73 -14.37 -2.19 20.45
N ARG A 74 -14.12 -1.76 19.20
CA ARG A 74 -15.07 -0.92 18.46
C ARG A 74 -16.39 -1.62 18.17
N GLU A 75 -16.37 -2.90 17.80
CA GLU A 75 -17.58 -3.69 17.60
C GLU A 75 -18.37 -3.90 18.90
N ARG A 76 -17.67 -4.03 20.03
CA ARG A 76 -18.26 -4.10 21.38
C ARG A 76 -18.69 -2.74 21.96
N GLY A 77 -18.40 -1.64 21.28
CA GLY A 77 -18.71 -0.28 21.75
C GLY A 77 -17.82 0.20 22.90
N GLU A 78 -16.65 -0.39 23.09
CA GLU A 78 -15.68 -0.10 24.16
C GLU A 78 -14.74 1.08 23.82
N THR A 79 -15.10 1.89 22.82
CA THR A 79 -14.32 3.06 22.41
C THR A 79 -14.51 4.24 23.38
N ARG A 80 -13.49 5.08 23.48
CA ARG A 80 -13.55 6.35 24.23
C ARG A 80 -13.73 7.53 23.29
N SER A 81 -14.42 8.57 23.75
CA SER A 81 -14.55 9.82 22.99
C SER A 81 -13.23 10.58 22.96
N LEU A 82 -12.99 11.31 21.87
CA LEU A 82 -11.78 12.12 21.71
C LEU A 82 -11.63 13.15 22.83
N ASP A 83 -12.71 13.86 23.19
CA ASP A 83 -12.70 14.89 24.24
C ASP A 83 -12.30 14.32 25.62
N GLU A 84 -12.88 13.18 26.02
CA GLU A 84 -12.53 12.48 27.28
C GLU A 84 -11.04 12.12 27.33
N VAL A 85 -10.49 11.63 26.22
CA VAL A 85 -9.08 11.24 26.13
C VAL A 85 -8.19 12.47 26.14
N ALA A 86 -8.54 13.51 25.39
CA ALA A 86 -7.77 14.74 25.32
C ALA A 86 -7.69 15.44 26.68
N GLU A 87 -8.81 15.55 27.40
CA GLU A 87 -8.84 16.09 28.78
C GLU A 87 -7.94 15.26 29.70
N LYS A 88 -8.05 13.92 29.64
CA LYS A 88 -7.26 13.00 30.47
C LYS A 88 -5.75 13.15 30.26
N TYR A 89 -5.32 13.39 29.02
CA TYR A 89 -3.90 13.49 28.66
C TYR A 89 -3.41 14.93 28.52
N GLY A 90 -4.25 15.94 28.78
CA GLY A 90 -3.90 17.35 28.69
C GLY A 90 -3.55 17.80 27.27
N VAL A 91 -4.28 17.30 26.27
CA VAL A 91 -4.09 17.65 24.86
C VAL A 91 -5.08 18.75 24.48
N ASP A 92 -4.57 19.92 24.08
CA ASP A 92 -5.39 21.01 23.56
C ASP A 92 -5.82 20.69 22.11
N LEU A 93 -7.10 20.37 21.92
CA LEU A 93 -7.66 20.02 20.61
C LEU A 93 -7.91 21.24 19.71
N ASP A 94 -7.86 22.46 20.26
CA ASP A 94 -8.10 23.72 19.55
C ASP A 94 -6.86 24.26 18.81
N GLU A 95 -5.68 23.65 19.01
CA GLU A 95 -4.40 24.07 18.38
C GLU A 95 -4.03 23.24 17.13
N ALA A 96 -4.82 22.22 16.77
CA ALA A 96 -4.54 21.25 15.70
C ALA A 96 -5.10 21.63 14.31
#